data_AF-A0A163B9S2-F1
#
_entry.id   AF-A0A163B9S2-F1
#
_cell.length_a   1.000
_cell.length_b   1.000
_cell.length_c   1.000
_cell.angle_alpha   90.00
_cell.angle_beta   90.00
_cell.angle_gamma   90.00
#
_symmetry.space_group_name_H-M   'P 1'
#
loop_
_entity.id
_entity.type
_entity.pdbx_description
1 polymer ?
#
loop_
_entity_poly.entity_id
_entity_poly.type
_entity_poly.pdbx_seq_one_letter_code
_entity_poly.pdbx_strand_id
1 'polypeptide(L)'
;MSGVEHRDSPCVAVCTTALGDPVCRGCGRTFDEVAHWTALDDDAKRDVWARLEARRRLVEIGRILGWLVAIERDAAGEEWAWVPARPELPRFRLARGAGCVRLALRDAWGGEPVEAMLGEGVAPSAQAYAELLAERAGR
;
A
#
# COMPACT_ATOMS: atom_id res chain seq x y z
N MET A 1 18.66 14.11 -20.63
CA MET A 1 18.11 14.20 -19.26
C MET A 1 16.60 14.00 -19.34
N SER A 2 16.15 12.75 -19.37
CA SER A 2 14.72 12.42 -19.41
C SER A 2 14.24 12.19 -17.98
N GLY A 3 13.95 13.28 -17.26
CA GLY A 3 13.36 13.23 -15.92
C GLY A 3 11.90 13.65 -16.03
N VAL A 4 10.97 12.75 -15.73
CA VAL A 4 9.54 13.09 -15.61
C VAL A 4 9.43 14.19 -14.55
N GLU A 5 9.03 15.40 -14.95
CA GLU A 5 8.76 16.51 -14.04
C GLU A 5 7.50 16.15 -13.24
N HIS A 6 7.69 15.62 -12.03
CA HIS A 6 6.59 15.47 -11.09
C HIS A 6 6.17 16.86 -10.61
N ARG A 7 4.85 17.12 -10.59
CA ARG A 7 4.29 18.29 -9.91
C ARG A 7 4.90 18.40 -8.51
N ASP A 8 5.10 19.61 -7.99
CA ASP A 8 5.71 19.88 -6.67
C ASP A 8 5.06 19.12 -5.50
N SER A 9 3.83 18.63 -5.68
CA SER A 9 3.12 17.80 -4.72
C SER A 9 2.33 16.68 -5.41
N PRO A 10 2.28 15.46 -4.83
CA PRO A 10 1.46 14.36 -5.32
C PRO A 10 -0.05 14.52 -5.05
N CYS A 11 -0.46 15.66 -4.47
CA CYS A 11 -1.84 15.92 -4.11
C CYS A 11 -2.77 15.97 -5.34
N VAL A 12 -3.93 15.34 -5.24
CA VAL A 12 -5.00 15.38 -6.26
C VAL A 12 -6.22 16.18 -5.79
N ALA A 13 -6.03 17.06 -4.78
CA ALA A 13 -7.07 17.86 -4.14
C ALA A 13 -8.25 17.06 -3.54
N VAL A 14 -8.04 15.77 -3.26
CA VAL A 14 -8.94 14.90 -2.51
C VAL A 14 -8.17 14.35 -1.32
N CYS A 15 -8.58 14.72 -0.12
CA CYS A 15 -7.97 14.25 1.12
C CYS A 15 -9.00 13.47 1.94
N THR A 16 -8.72 12.20 2.18
CA THR A 16 -9.59 11.35 3.01
C THR A 16 -8.97 11.04 4.37
N THR A 17 -7.68 11.33 4.57
CA THR A 17 -7.04 11.19 5.89
C THR A 17 -7.57 12.20 6.89
N ALA A 18 -7.98 13.40 6.44
CA ALA A 18 -8.70 14.37 7.26
C ALA A 18 -10.08 13.86 7.73
N LEU A 19 -10.63 12.84 7.07
CA LEU A 19 -11.89 12.18 7.42
C LEU A 19 -11.68 10.88 8.23
N GLY A 20 -10.42 10.53 8.54
CA GLY A 20 -10.07 9.36 9.37
C GLY A 20 -9.53 8.16 8.60
N ASP A 21 -9.34 8.23 7.28
CA ASP A 21 -8.63 7.15 6.59
C ASP A 21 -7.14 7.13 7.00
N PRO A 22 -6.55 5.97 7.29
CA PRO A 22 -5.11 5.89 7.62
C PRO A 22 -4.20 6.27 6.44
N VAL A 23 -4.66 6.04 5.20
CA VAL A 23 -3.98 6.42 3.96
C VAL A 23 -4.98 7.10 3.03
N CYS A 24 -4.57 8.22 2.44
CA CYS A 24 -5.42 9.01 1.57
C CYS A 24 -5.79 8.23 0.28
N ARG A 25 -7.08 8.02 0.03
CA ARG A 25 -7.58 7.31 -1.17
C ARG A 25 -7.25 8.01 -2.50
N GLY A 26 -7.06 9.33 -2.47
CA GLY A 26 -6.64 10.11 -3.64
C GLY A 26 -5.14 9.97 -3.95
N CYS A 27 -4.29 10.56 -3.11
CA CYS A 27 -2.84 10.64 -3.40
C CYS A 27 -2.01 9.46 -2.90
N GLY A 28 -2.51 8.64 -1.95
CA GLY A 28 -1.78 7.51 -1.36
C GLY A 28 -0.81 7.89 -0.22
N ARG A 29 -0.82 9.14 0.24
CA ARG A 29 -0.04 9.60 1.40
C ARG A 29 -0.75 9.31 2.73
N THR A 30 0.01 9.11 3.79
CA THR A 30 -0.46 9.13 5.18
C THR A 30 -0.79 10.57 5.62
N PHE A 31 -1.48 10.73 6.76
CA PHE A 31 -1.74 12.06 7.30
C PHE A 31 -0.44 12.84 7.59
N ASP A 32 0.56 12.18 8.18
CA ASP A 32 1.84 12.81 8.54
C ASP A 32 2.58 13.33 7.30
N GLU A 33 2.62 12.55 6.22
CA GLU A 33 3.24 12.98 4.96
C GLU A 33 2.49 14.13 4.28
N VAL A 34 1.17 14.23 4.47
CA VAL A 34 0.38 15.37 3.99
C VAL A 34 0.68 16.60 4.82
N ALA A 35 0.65 16.48 6.15
CA ALA A 35 0.81 17.59 7.10
C ALA A 35 2.22 18.21 7.05
N HIS A 36 3.25 17.38 6.84
CA HIS A 36 4.65 17.82 6.88
C HIS A 36 5.31 17.97 5.51
N TRP A 37 4.55 17.87 4.40
CA TRP A 37 5.11 17.83 3.04
C TRP A 37 6.12 18.94 2.73
N THR A 38 5.83 20.17 3.16
CA THR A 38 6.68 21.34 2.91
C THR A 38 7.96 21.33 3.74
N ALA A 39 7.99 20.59 4.84
CA ALA A 39 9.15 20.47 5.74
C ALA A 39 10.04 19.27 5.39
N LEU A 40 9.59 18.35 4.53
CA LEU A 40 10.41 17.23 4.06
C LEU A 40 11.54 17.73 3.14
N ASP A 41 12.73 17.15 3.32
CA ASP A 41 13.83 17.32 2.38
C ASP A 41 13.56 16.56 1.06
N ASP A 42 14.41 16.78 0.07
CA ASP A 42 14.22 16.19 -1.25
C ASP A 42 14.35 14.67 -1.25
N ASP A 43 15.13 14.11 -0.33
CA ASP A 43 15.35 12.67 -0.22
C ASP A 43 14.10 12.00 0.33
N ALA A 44 13.54 12.54 1.41
CA ALA A 44 12.26 12.12 1.98
C ALA A 44 11.11 12.27 0.99
N LYS A 45 11.08 13.36 0.20
CA LYS A 45 10.07 13.54 -0.85
C LYS A 45 10.18 12.47 -1.92
N ARG A 46 11.39 12.15 -2.41
CA ARG A 46 11.61 11.07 -3.40
C ARG A 46 11.18 9.72 -2.85
N ASP A 47 11.47 9.46 -1.59
CA ASP A 47 11.03 8.26 -0.87
C ASP A 47 9.50 8.12 -0.82
N VAL A 48 8.80 9.21 -0.48
CA VAL A 48 7.32 9.23 -0.49
C VAL A 48 6.82 8.95 -1.91
N TRP A 49 7.34 9.66 -2.92
CA TRP A 49 6.95 9.49 -4.32
C TRP A 49 7.08 8.05 -4.81
N ALA A 50 8.18 7.37 -4.49
CA ALA A 50 8.44 5.99 -4.89
C ALA A 50 7.37 5.00 -4.37
N ARG A 51 6.73 5.31 -3.23
CA ARG A 51 5.77 4.42 -2.56
C ARG A 51 4.33 4.64 -2.98
N LEU A 52 3.98 5.82 -3.52
CA LEU A 52 2.57 6.19 -3.75
C LEU A 52 1.83 5.29 -4.74
N GLU A 53 2.52 4.79 -5.78
CA GLU A 53 1.88 3.91 -6.77
C GLU A 53 1.39 2.61 -6.11
N ALA A 54 2.23 1.98 -5.28
CA ALA A 54 1.88 0.76 -4.56
C ALA A 54 0.78 1.01 -3.54
N ARG A 55 0.90 2.08 -2.74
CA ARG A 55 -0.11 2.45 -1.74
C ARG A 55 -1.48 2.74 -2.36
N ARG A 56 -1.55 3.47 -3.48
CA ARG A 56 -2.82 3.73 -4.17
C ARG A 56 -3.50 2.43 -4.63
N ARG A 57 -2.74 1.46 -5.15
CA ARG A 57 -3.29 0.15 -5.51
C ARG A 57 -3.82 -0.61 -4.29
N LEU A 58 -3.08 -0.61 -3.19
CA LEU A 58 -3.49 -1.27 -1.94
C LEU A 58 -4.77 -0.65 -1.36
N VAL A 59 -4.84 0.68 -1.32
CA VAL A 59 -6.04 1.40 -0.86
C VAL A 59 -7.23 1.17 -1.78
N GLU A 60 -7.02 1.07 -3.09
CA GLU A 60 -8.09 0.74 -4.04
C GLU A 60 -8.64 -0.68 -3.82
N ILE A 61 -7.76 -1.66 -3.59
CA ILE A 61 -8.18 -3.02 -3.22
C ILE A 61 -9.00 -2.99 -1.93
N GLY A 62 -8.51 -2.31 -0.90
CA GLY A 62 -9.24 -2.12 0.35
C GLY A 62 -10.62 -1.49 0.12
N ARG A 63 -10.69 -0.44 -0.70
CA ARG A 63 -11.95 0.23 -1.05
C ARG A 63 -12.96 -0.73 -1.68
N ILE A 64 -12.52 -1.55 -2.64
CA ILE A 64 -13.41 -2.51 -3.31
C ILE A 64 -13.92 -3.57 -2.32
N LEU A 65 -13.07 -3.98 -1.37
CA LEU A 65 -13.43 -4.94 -0.32
C LEU A 65 -14.18 -4.34 0.87
N GLY A 66 -14.38 -3.01 0.90
CA GLY A 66 -15.00 -2.32 2.02
C GLY A 66 -14.12 -2.22 3.27
N TRP A 67 -12.79 -2.30 3.12
CA TRP A 67 -11.82 -2.24 4.21
C TRP A 67 -10.96 -0.97 4.15
N LEU A 68 -10.60 -0.47 5.34
CA LEU A 68 -9.54 0.52 5.47
C LEU A 68 -8.18 -0.18 5.47
N VAL A 69 -7.21 0.44 4.81
CA VAL A 69 -5.85 -0.08 4.69
C VAL A 69 -4.90 0.88 5.37
N ALA A 70 -4.27 0.43 6.46
CA ALA A 70 -3.18 1.12 7.12
C ALA A 70 -1.84 0.57 6.63
N ILE A 71 -0.77 1.35 6.81
CA ILE A 71 0.60 0.96 6.47
C ILE A 71 1.43 0.93 7.76
N GLU A 72 2.21 -0.13 7.93
CA GLU A 72 3.27 -0.23 8.92
C GLU A 72 4.62 -0.43 8.21
N ARG A 73 5.71 -0.08 8.90
CA ARG A 73 7.07 -0.38 8.45
C ARG A 73 7.66 -1.45 9.33
N ASP A 74 8.38 -2.39 8.73
CA ASP A 74 9.13 -3.37 9.50
C ASP A 74 10.55 -2.90 9.85
N ALA A 75 11.31 -3.78 10.51
CA ALA A 75 12.69 -3.52 10.89
C ALA A 75 13.64 -3.32 9.69
N ALA A 76 13.28 -3.83 8.51
CA ALA A 76 14.03 -3.62 7.26
C ALA A 76 13.62 -2.31 6.54
N GLY A 77 12.62 -1.57 7.07
CA GLY A 77 12.10 -0.34 6.48
C GLY A 77 11.08 -0.59 5.37
N GLU A 78 10.66 -1.84 5.15
CA GLU A 78 9.70 -2.22 4.12
C GLU A 78 8.27 -1.89 4.55
N GLU A 79 7.46 -1.43 3.60
CA GLU A 79 6.07 -1.08 3.86
C GLU A 79 5.13 -2.26 3.67
N TRP A 80 4.33 -2.49 4.71
CA TRP A 80 3.32 -3.53 4.77
C TRP A 80 1.97 -2.91 5.02
N ALA A 81 1.01 -3.23 4.18
CA ALA A 81 -0.38 -2.89 4.39
C ALA A 81 -1.06 -3.92 5.29
N TRP A 82 -2.04 -3.45 6.07
CA TRP A 82 -2.86 -4.29 6.93
C TRP A 82 -4.23 -3.65 7.13
N VAL A 83 -5.19 -4.43 7.63
CA VAL A 83 -6.59 -4.01 7.85
C VAL A 83 -6.84 -3.83 9.34
N PRO A 84 -6.98 -2.60 9.86
CA PRO A 84 -7.17 -2.36 11.29
C PRO A 84 -8.38 -3.06 11.90
N ALA A 85 -9.48 -3.16 11.16
CA ALA A 85 -10.69 -3.85 11.61
C ALA A 85 -10.56 -5.39 11.61
N ARG A 86 -9.48 -5.94 11.04
CA ARG A 86 -9.24 -7.37 10.87
C ARG A 86 -7.76 -7.68 11.17
N PRO A 87 -7.31 -7.46 12.42
CA PRO A 87 -5.90 -7.62 12.79
C PRO A 87 -5.39 -9.07 12.65
N GLU A 88 -6.29 -10.05 12.58
CA GLU A 88 -6.02 -11.45 12.30
C GLU A 88 -5.59 -11.73 10.87
N LEU A 89 -5.87 -10.82 9.93
CA LEU A 89 -5.43 -10.99 8.55
C LEU A 89 -3.90 -10.79 8.45
N PRO A 90 -3.24 -11.54 7.56
CA PRO A 90 -1.85 -11.31 7.23
C PRO A 90 -1.63 -9.87 6.78
N ARG A 91 -0.45 -9.35 7.11
CA ARG A 91 0.10 -8.15 6.50
C ARG A 91 0.39 -8.47 5.04
N PHE A 92 0.26 -7.47 4.18
CA PHE A 92 0.38 -7.66 2.76
C PHE A 92 1.08 -6.50 2.07
N ARG A 93 1.85 -6.78 1.02
CA ARG A 93 2.44 -5.73 0.18
C ARG A 93 2.45 -6.17 -1.28
N LEU A 94 2.49 -5.19 -2.19
CA LEU A 94 2.68 -5.46 -3.61
C LEU A 94 4.17 -5.48 -3.93
N ALA A 95 4.69 -6.62 -4.37
CA ALA A 95 6.04 -6.75 -4.90
C ALA A 95 5.99 -6.70 -6.43
N ARG A 96 6.86 -5.90 -7.06
CA ARG A 96 7.03 -5.95 -8.51
C ARG A 96 7.80 -7.23 -8.88
N GLY A 97 7.27 -7.99 -9.85
CA GLY A 97 7.98 -9.05 -10.55
C GLY A 97 8.26 -8.65 -12.01
N ALA A 98 9.02 -9.46 -12.73
CA ALA A 98 9.31 -9.25 -14.16
C ALA A 98 8.02 -9.42 -14.99
N GLY A 99 7.24 -8.33 -15.11
CA GLY A 99 5.96 -8.32 -15.85
C GLY A 99 4.72 -8.76 -15.04
N CYS A 100 4.85 -9.02 -13.73
CA CYS A 100 3.74 -9.42 -12.86
C CYS A 100 3.70 -8.61 -11.56
N VAL A 101 2.52 -8.50 -10.95
CA VAL A 101 2.34 -7.99 -9.59
C VAL A 101 2.23 -9.20 -8.66
N ARG A 102 3.15 -9.30 -7.69
CA ARG A 102 3.13 -10.32 -6.64
C ARG A 102 2.54 -9.75 -5.36
N LEU A 103 1.81 -10.56 -4.62
CA LEU A 103 1.37 -10.28 -3.26
C LEU A 103 2.32 -10.97 -2.30
N ALA A 104 3.09 -10.20 -1.56
CA ALA A 104 3.81 -10.76 -0.43
C ALA A 104 2.91 -10.67 0.80
N LEU A 105 2.74 -11.79 1.50
CA LEU A 105 2.00 -11.91 2.73
C LEU A 105 2.97 -12.19 3.88
N ARG A 106 2.81 -11.50 4.98
CA ARG A 106 3.48 -11.78 6.24
C ARG A 106 2.42 -12.04 7.29
N ASP A 107 2.55 -13.10 8.08
CA ASP A 107 1.61 -13.33 9.17
C ASP A 107 1.60 -12.14 10.16
N ALA A 108 0.62 -12.10 11.06
CA ALA A 108 0.55 -11.04 12.07
C ALA A 108 1.73 -11.04 13.07
N TRP A 109 2.61 -12.05 13.02
CA TRP A 109 3.63 -12.36 14.02
C TRP A 109 5.07 -12.29 13.51
N GLY A 110 5.28 -11.87 12.26
CA GLY A 110 6.61 -11.60 11.71
C GLY A 110 7.30 -12.79 11.01
N GLY A 111 6.54 -13.80 10.55
CA GLY A 111 7.07 -14.90 9.75
C GLY A 111 7.63 -14.49 8.38
N GLU A 112 8.33 -15.40 7.71
CA GLU A 112 8.91 -15.15 6.39
C GLU A 112 7.82 -14.82 5.34
N PRO A 113 8.02 -13.77 4.51
CA PRO A 113 7.08 -13.40 3.47
C PRO A 113 6.78 -14.54 2.50
N VAL A 114 5.50 -14.91 2.37
CA VAL A 114 5.04 -15.83 1.33
C VAL A 114 4.59 -14.99 0.14
N GLU A 115 5.20 -15.22 -1.02
CA GLU A 115 4.79 -14.57 -2.25
C GLU A 115 3.74 -15.41 -2.99
N ALA A 116 2.57 -14.82 -3.22
CA ALA A 116 1.56 -15.33 -4.11
C ALA A 116 1.60 -14.54 -5.43
N MET A 117 1.67 -15.25 -6.54
CA MET A 117 1.47 -14.65 -7.86
C MET A 117 -0.02 -14.40 -8.04
N LEU A 118 -0.37 -13.15 -8.35
CA LEU A 118 -1.75 -12.71 -8.43
C LEU A 118 -2.35 -12.79 -9.85
N GLY A 119 -1.57 -13.29 -10.82
CA GLY A 119 -1.95 -13.45 -12.23
C GLY A 119 -0.82 -13.06 -13.19
N GLU A 120 -0.93 -13.47 -14.47
CA GLU A 120 -0.10 -12.94 -15.57
C GLU A 120 -0.75 -11.67 -16.14
N GLY A 121 0.01 -10.57 -16.23
CA GLY A 121 -0.33 -9.42 -17.09
C GLY A 121 -1.39 -8.41 -16.60
N VAL A 122 -2.20 -8.69 -15.58
CA VAL A 122 -3.15 -7.71 -15.00
C VAL A 122 -3.18 -7.88 -13.48
N ALA A 123 -3.17 -6.77 -12.73
CA ALA A 123 -3.32 -6.80 -11.27
C ALA A 123 -4.58 -7.62 -10.89
N PRO A 124 -4.53 -8.43 -9.82
CA PRO A 124 -5.67 -9.27 -9.43
C PRO A 124 -6.92 -8.43 -9.20
N SER A 125 -8.08 -9.02 -9.44
CA SER A 125 -9.33 -8.47 -8.93
C SER A 125 -9.27 -8.41 -7.40
N ALA A 126 -9.94 -7.43 -6.80
CA ALA A 126 -10.02 -7.35 -5.34
C ALA A 126 -10.61 -8.63 -4.71
N GLN A 127 -11.48 -9.34 -5.44
CA GLN A 127 -12.04 -10.64 -5.04
C GLN A 127 -10.94 -11.70 -4.83
N ALA A 128 -10.03 -11.86 -5.81
CA ALA A 128 -8.92 -12.79 -5.71
C ALA A 128 -7.98 -12.43 -4.53
N TYR A 129 -7.90 -11.15 -4.18
CA TYR A 129 -7.19 -10.69 -3.00
C TYR A 129 -7.84 -11.14 -1.69
N ALA A 130 -9.17 -10.97 -1.57
CA ALA A 130 -9.92 -11.39 -0.41
C ALA A 130 -9.89 -12.90 -0.21
N GLU A 131 -9.99 -13.67 -1.29
CA GLU A 131 -9.90 -15.14 -1.28
C GLU A 131 -8.53 -15.60 -0.74
N LEU A 132 -7.43 -15.03 -1.26
CA LEU A 132 -6.08 -15.32 -0.80
C LEU A 132 -5.86 -15.00 0.69
N LEU A 133 -6.39 -13.87 1.15
CA LEU A 133 -6.31 -13.49 2.56
C LEU A 133 -7.15 -14.42 3.46
N ALA A 134 -8.35 -14.81 3.01
CA ALA A 134 -9.25 -15.69 3.76
C ALA A 134 -8.69 -17.13 3.87
N GLU A 135 -8.16 -17.69 2.78
CA GLU A 135 -7.53 -19.02 2.78
C GLU A 135 -6.35 -19.13 3.75
N ARG A 136 -5.63 -18.02 3.94
CA ARG A 136 -4.42 -17.97 4.77
C ARG A 136 -4.70 -17.57 6.22
N ALA A 137 -5.79 -16.87 6.51
CA ALA A 137 -6.22 -16.57 7.88
C ALA A 137 -6.78 -17.82 8.62
N GLY A 138 -7.17 -18.86 7.88
CA GLY A 138 -7.69 -20.13 8.44
C GLY A 138 -6.64 -21.24 8.60
N ARG A 139 -5.35 -20.96 8.36
CA ARG A 139 -4.22 -21.88 8.60
C ARG A 139 -3.39 -21.40 9.77
#